data_AF-A0A2P5YTD7-F1
#
_entry.id   AF-A0A2P5YTD7-F1
#
_cell.length_a   1.000
_cell.length_b   1.000
_cell.length_c   1.000
_cell.angle_alpha   90.00
_cell.angle_beta   90.00
_cell.angle_gamma   90.00
#
_symmetry.space_group_name_H-M   'P 1'
#
loop_
_entity.id
_entity.type
_entity.pdbx_description
1 polymer ?
#
loop_
_entity_poly.entity_id
_entity_poly.type
_entity_poly.pdbx_seq_one_letter_code
_entity_poly.pdbx_strand_id
1 'polypeptide(L)' 'MTQARNVMVASGLLVFAAAGLAFPFYMATSRRPVDSSKPLPPQATFRGPYINTGSRDVGPDHQTYTKK' A
#
# COMPACT_ATOMS: atom_id res chain seq x y z
N MET A 1 -16.43 34.85 16.49
CA MET A 1 -16.74 33.50 15.93
C MET A 1 -18.17 33.16 16.30
N THR A 2 -19.02 32.76 15.35
CA THR A 2 -20.43 32.43 15.65
C THR A 2 -20.55 30.98 16.14
N GLN A 3 -21.48 30.72 17.06
CA GLN A 3 -21.71 29.37 17.61
C GLN A 3 -21.98 28.34 16.50
N ALA A 4 -22.78 28.73 15.49
CA ALA A 4 -23.07 27.88 14.33
C ALA A 4 -21.80 27.46 13.56
N ARG A 5 -20.84 28.39 13.37
CA ARG A 5 -19.56 28.06 12.74
C ARG A 5 -18.74 27.08 13.57
N ASN A 6 -18.71 27.25 14.89
CA ASN A 6 -17.97 26.35 15.76
C ASN A 6 -18.55 24.93 15.75
N VAL A 7 -19.87 24.80 15.76
CA VAL A 7 -20.56 23.50 15.65
C VAL A 7 -20.24 22.83 14.31
N MET A 8 -20.29 23.59 13.21
CA MET A 8 -19.96 23.07 11.89
C MET A 8 -18.51 22.55 11.83
N VAL A 9 -17.54 23.33 12.31
CA VAL A 9 -16.13 22.92 12.34
C VAL A 9 -15.92 21.71 13.24
N ALA A 10 -16.50 21.71 14.44
CA ALA A 10 -16.38 20.60 15.39
C ALA A 10 -16.94 19.29 14.81
N SER A 11 -18.10 19.36 14.14
CA SER A 11 -18.70 18.19 13.50
C SER A 11 -17.83 17.65 12.36
N GLY A 12 -17.25 18.51 11.53
CA GLY A 12 -16.33 18.13 10.47
C GLY A 12 -15.07 17.45 11.01
N LEU A 13 -14.48 18.00 12.08
CA LEU A 13 -13.30 17.41 12.73
C LEU A 13 -13.60 16.03 13.33
N LEU A 14 -14.75 15.88 13.97
CA LEU A 14 -15.18 14.58 14.53
C LEU A 14 -15.37 13.53 13.44
N VAL A 15 -16.06 13.86 12.35
CA VAL A 15 -16.26 12.93 11.23
C VAL A 15 -14.93 12.55 10.58
N PHE A 16 -14.05 13.52 10.35
CA PHE A 16 -12.72 13.26 9.77
C PHE A 16 -11.87 12.33 10.65
N ALA A 17 -11.80 12.63 11.95
CA ALA A 17 -11.06 11.80 12.90
C ALA A 17 -11.65 10.38 13.00
N ALA A 18 -12.98 10.25 13.09
CA ALA A 18 -13.64 8.96 13.14
C ALA A 18 -13.38 8.12 11.89
N ALA A 19 -13.46 8.73 10.70
CA ALA A 19 -13.17 8.05 9.44
C ALA A 19 -11.71 7.59 9.36
N GLY A 20 -10.75 8.44 9.74
CA GLY A 20 -9.33 8.10 9.77
C GLY A 20 -9.01 6.96 10.74
N LEU A 21 -9.62 6.96 11.92
CA LEU A 21 -9.46 5.89 12.92
C LEU A 21 -10.13 4.58 12.48
N ALA A 22 -11.27 4.64 11.80
CA ALA A 22 -11.99 3.46 11.31
C ALA A 22 -11.34 2.83 10.06
N PHE A 23 -10.61 3.61 9.26
CA PHE A 23 -10.00 3.19 8.00
C PHE A 23 -9.17 1.89 8.08
N PRO A 24 -8.20 1.72 9.01
CA PRO A 24 -7.41 0.49 9.08
C PRO A 24 -8.28 -0.75 9.38
N PHE A 25 -9.31 -0.62 10.21
CA PHE A 25 -10.24 -1.72 10.52
C PHE A 25 -11.11 -2.09 9.32
N TYR A 26 -11.58 -1.10 8.56
CA TYR A 26 -12.29 -1.32 7.31
C TYR A 26 -11.42 -2.06 6.28
N MET A 27 -10.17 -1.60 6.09
CA MET A 27 -9.21 -2.26 5.19
C MET A 27 -8.90 -3.70 5.62
N ALA A 28 -8.66 -3.92 6.91
CA ALA A 28 -8.33 -5.24 7.45
C ALA A 28 -9.49 -6.25 7.36
N THR A 29 -10.74 -5.78 7.49
CA THR A 29 -11.94 -6.64 7.39
C THR A 29 -12.44 -6.81 5.96
N SER A 30 -11.95 -6.01 5.01
CA SER A 30 -12.31 -6.13 3.60
C SER A 30 -11.77 -7.45 3.02
N ARG A 31 -12.65 -8.23 2.38
CA ARG A 31 -12.30 -9.58 1.87
C ARG A 31 -11.37 -9.56 0.65
N ARG A 32 -11.25 -8.41 -0.05
CA ARG A 32 -10.43 -8.22 -1.26
C ARG A 32 -10.02 -6.75 -1.44
N PRO A 33 -9.13 -6.20 -0.61
CA PRO A 33 -8.65 -4.82 -0.79
C PRO A 33 -7.78 -4.65 -2.04
N VAL A 34 -7.23 -5.75 -2.55
CA VAL A 34 -6.38 -5.81 -3.75
C VAL A 34 -6.96 -6.84 -4.71
N ASP A 35 -7.14 -6.42 -5.95
CA ASP A 35 -7.57 -7.29 -7.04
C ASP A 35 -6.38 -8.13 -7.53
N SER A 36 -6.36 -9.41 -7.18
CA SER A 36 -5.29 -10.34 -7.58
C SER A 36 -5.25 -10.64 -9.08
N SER A 37 -6.27 -10.24 -9.85
CA SER A 37 -6.26 -10.37 -11.31
C SER A 37 -5.50 -9.24 -12.01
N LYS A 38 -5.13 -8.18 -11.27
CA LYS A 38 -4.41 -7.02 -11.78
C LYS A 38 -2.94 -7.06 -11.35
N PRO A 39 -2.01 -6.61 -12.20
CA PRO A 39 -0.62 -6.45 -11.79
C PRO A 39 -0.55 -5.48 -10.60
N LEU A 40 0.34 -5.80 -9.66
CA LEU A 40 0.60 -4.93 -8.52
C LEU A 40 1.05 -3.54 -9.01
N PRO A 41 0.64 -2.45 -8.33
CA PRO A 41 1.06 -1.11 -8.71
C PRO A 41 2.60 -1.04 -8.69
N PRO A 42 3.24 -0.25 -9.57
CA PRO A 42 4.69 -0.18 -9.65
C PRO A 42 5.34 0.06 -8.28
N GLN A 43 4.72 0.89 -7.44
CA GLN A 43 5.17 1.20 -6.07
C GLN A 43 5.20 -0.04 -5.14
N ALA A 44 4.37 -1.05 -5.39
CA ALA A 44 4.40 -2.35 -4.69
C ALA A 44 5.28 -3.39 -5.41
N THR A 45 5.55 -3.20 -6.71
CA THR A 45 6.37 -4.08 -7.56
C THR A 45 7.85 -3.66 -7.61
N PHE A 46 8.21 -2.44 -7.21
CA PHE A 46 9.59 -1.97 -7.08
C PHE A 46 10.27 -2.63 -5.88
N ARG A 47 10.40 -3.95 -5.93
CA ARG A 47 11.58 -4.60 -5.38
C ARG A 47 12.68 -4.28 -6.37
N GLY A 48 13.65 -3.46 -5.95
CA GLY A 48 14.94 -3.41 -6.64
C GLY A 48 15.46 -4.85 -6.84
N PRO A 49 16.42 -5.07 -7.76
CA PRO A 49 16.75 -6.39 -8.29
C PRO A 49 16.87 -7.54 -7.27
N TYR A 50 17.18 -7.26 -6.00
CA TYR A 50 17.31 -8.25 -4.94
C TYR A 50 16.74 -7.79 -3.59
N ILE A 51 15.51 -7.27 -3.51
CA ILE A 51 15.06 -6.68 -2.24
C ILE A 51 14.68 -7.67 -1.12
N ASN A 52 14.60 -9.00 -1.35
CA ASN A 52 14.40 -10.00 -0.26
C ASN A 52 14.96 -11.41 -0.56
N THR A 53 16.15 -11.52 -1.15
CA THR A 53 16.88 -12.80 -1.18
C THR A 53 18.32 -12.54 -0.75
N GLY A 54 18.68 -13.02 0.45
CA GLY A 54 20.07 -13.06 0.90
C GLY A 54 20.90 -14.14 0.21
N SER A 55 20.33 -14.86 -0.76
CA SER A 55 21.04 -15.83 -1.57
C SER A 55 21.73 -15.13 -2.75
N ARG A 56 23.04 -15.39 -2.86
CA ARG A 56 23.89 -15.03 -4.02
C ARG A 56 23.58 -15.88 -5.27
N ASP A 57 22.66 -16.85 -5.16
CA ASP A 57 22.38 -17.83 -6.20
C ASP A 57 21.31 -17.36 -7.19
N VAL A 58 20.62 -16.27 -6.88
CA VAL A 58 19.68 -15.62 -7.79
C VAL A 58 20.33 -14.34 -8.28
N GLY A 59 21.14 -14.49 -9.33
CA GLY A 59 21.74 -13.46 -10.17
C GLY A 59 22.07 -14.11 -11.51
N PRO A 60 22.35 -13.36 -12.60
CA PRO A 60 22.72 -13.97 -13.87
C PRO A 60 23.93 -14.88 -13.65
N ASP A 61 23.71 -16.20 -13.74
CA ASP A 61 24.77 -17.18 -13.62
C ASP A 61 25.81 -16.88 -14.71
N HIS A 62 27.05 -16.74 -14.28
CA HIS A 62 28.19 -16.40 -15.14
C HIS A 62 28.44 -17.46 -16.22
N GLN A 63 27.79 -18.64 -16.14
CA GLN A 63 28.14 -19.80 -16.96
C GLN A 63 27.07 -20.34 -17.91
N THR A 64 25.85 -19.77 -18.03
CA THR A 64 24.77 -20.47 -18.77
C THR A 64 24.25 -19.87 -20.07
N TYR A 65 24.91 -18.87 -20.68
CA TYR A 65 24.56 -18.44 -22.05
C TYR A 65 25.76 -18.44 -22.99
N THR A 66 25.97 -19.55 -23.70
CA THR A 66 26.69 -19.54 -24.99
C THR A 66 25.71 -19.11 -26.07
N LYS A 67 25.82 -17.87 -26.56
CA LYS A 67 25.04 -17.38 -27.69
C LYS A 67 25.51 -18.12 -28.95
N LYS A 68 24.61 -18.89 -29.57
CA LYS A 68 24.80 -19.38 -30.95
C LYS A 68 24.72 -18.23 -31.95
#